data_AF-A0A544TPW7-F1
#
_entry.id   AF-A0A544TPW7-F1
#
_cell.length_a   1.000
_cell.length_b   1.000
_cell.length_c   1.000
_cell.angle_alpha   90.00
_cell.angle_beta   90.00
_cell.angle_gamma   90.00
#
_symmetry.space_group_name_H-M   'P 1'
#
loop_
_entity.id
_entity.type
_entity.pdbx_description
1 polymer ?
#
loop_
_entity_poly.entity_id
_entity_poly.type
_entity_poly.pdbx_seq_one_letter_code
_entity_poly.pdbx_strand_id
1 'polypeptide(L)'
;MAKSAAKRKREHELRNTGKDVSMLRNDVDFSTHVRMTKTKKEKLDQQHRKYKKHFAKGIVPDGNAFYLYFFWLKLNINSVSFQ
;
A
#
# COMPACT_ATOMS: atom_id res chain seq x y z
N MET A 1 -22.20 19.74 11.34
CA MET A 1 -23.01 18.73 10.62
C MET A 1 -24.45 18.83 11.09
N ALA A 2 -25.39 19.25 10.24
CA ALA A 2 -26.79 19.31 10.61
C ALA A 2 -27.38 17.89 10.76
N LYS A 3 -28.34 17.71 11.67
CA LYS A 3 -29.09 16.44 11.78
C LYS A 3 -29.90 16.21 10.51
N SER A 4 -29.90 14.98 10.00
CA SER A 4 -30.77 14.61 8.88
C SER A 4 -32.25 14.80 9.26
N ALA A 5 -33.10 15.10 8.27
CA ALA A 5 -34.54 15.22 8.49
C ALA A 5 -35.14 13.94 9.10
N ALA A 6 -34.67 12.76 8.68
CA ALA A 6 -35.08 11.48 9.24
C ALA A 6 -34.73 11.32 10.72
N LYS A 7 -33.54 11.80 11.15
CA LYS A 7 -33.17 11.77 12.57
C LYS A 7 -34.08 12.69 13.40
N ARG A 8 -34.40 13.89 12.90
CA ARG A 8 -35.31 14.83 13.58
C ARG A 8 -36.72 14.26 13.77
N LYS A 9 -37.25 13.56 12.76
CA LYS A 9 -38.56 12.88 12.84
C LYS A 9 -38.56 11.78 13.91
N ARG A 10 -37.54 10.91 13.92
CA ARG A 10 -37.40 9.86 14.93
C ARG A 10 -37.30 10.41 16.36
N GLU A 11 -36.52 11.47 16.57
CA GLU A 11 -36.42 12.14 17.89
C GLU A 11 -37.74 12.81 18.32
N HIS A 12 -38.58 13.26 17.38
CA HIS A 12 -39.90 13.78 17.68
C HIS A 12 -40.88 12.66 18.07
N GLU A 13 -40.90 11.57 17.31
CA GLU A 13 -41.70 10.38 17.63
C GLU A 13 -41.31 9.78 18.98
N LEU A 14 -40.01 9.66 19.27
CA LEU A 14 -39.52 9.17 20.56
C LEU A 14 -40.02 10.02 21.74
N ARG A 15 -40.12 11.35 21.57
CA ARG A 15 -40.62 12.25 22.62
C ARG A 15 -42.13 12.14 22.85
N ASN A 16 -42.90 11.85 21.80
CA ASN A 16 -44.36 11.82 21.89
C ASN A 16 -44.92 10.43 22.21
N THR A 17 -44.34 9.38 21.63
CA THR A 17 -44.84 8.00 21.74
C THR A 17 -43.92 7.09 22.54
N GLY A 18 -42.68 7.51 22.84
CA GLY A 18 -41.70 6.72 23.59
C GLY A 18 -41.10 5.54 22.81
N LYS A 19 -41.51 5.31 21.55
CA LYS A 19 -41.06 4.16 20.77
C LYS A 19 -39.71 4.43 20.10
N ASP A 20 -38.69 3.69 20.50
CA ASP A 20 -37.39 3.74 19.83
C ASP A 20 -37.28 2.68 18.72
N VAL A 21 -37.32 3.14 17.47
CA VAL A 21 -37.18 2.31 16.27
C VAL A 21 -35.73 1.87 16.05
N SER A 22 -34.74 2.53 16.68
CA SER A 22 -33.33 2.14 16.56
C SER A 22 -33.03 0.83 17.29
N MET A 23 -33.68 0.56 18.42
CA MET A 23 -33.55 -0.71 19.14
C MET A 23 -34.10 -1.91 18.36
N LEU A 24 -35.05 -1.68 17.45
CA LEU A 24 -35.62 -2.72 16.59
C LEU A 24 -34.73 -3.04 15.38
N ARG A 25 -33.72 -2.22 15.12
CA ARG A 25 -32.80 -2.43 14.01
C ARG A 25 -31.68 -3.35 14.50
N ASN A 26 -31.42 -4.42 13.75
CA ASN A 26 -30.28 -5.29 14.06
C ASN A 26 -28.97 -4.51 13.95
N ASP A 27 -28.17 -4.61 15.01
CA ASP A 27 -26.80 -4.13 15.01
C ASP A 27 -25.87 -5.15 14.37
N VAL A 28 -24.79 -4.66 13.74
CA VAL A 28 -23.78 -5.50 13.11
C VAL A 28 -22.42 -5.07 13.65
N ASP A 29 -21.75 -5.97 14.38
CA ASP A 29 -20.49 -5.70 15.08
C ASP A 29 -19.27 -5.61 14.14
N PHE A 30 -19.37 -6.17 12.94
CA PHE A 30 -18.26 -6.21 11.99
C PHE A 30 -18.63 -5.56 10.66
N SER A 31 -17.62 -5.08 9.95
CA SER A 31 -17.85 -4.49 8.65
C SER A 31 -18.15 -5.56 7.60
N THR A 32 -19.27 -5.42 6.91
CA THR A 32 -19.77 -6.33 5.87
C THR A 32 -19.21 -6.02 4.48
N HIS A 33 -18.32 -5.03 4.35
CA HIS A 33 -17.70 -4.72 3.07
C HIS A 33 -16.88 -5.90 2.54
N VAL A 34 -16.94 -6.11 1.23
CA VAL A 34 -16.09 -7.09 0.55
C VAL A 34 -14.65 -6.60 0.61
N ARG A 35 -13.79 -7.39 1.25
CA ARG A 35 -12.35 -7.11 1.33
C ARG A 35 -11.65 -7.69 0.11
N MET A 36 -11.03 -6.82 -0.68
CA MET A 36 -10.26 -7.24 -1.84
C MET A 36 -8.77 -7.19 -1.54
N THR A 37 -8.03 -8.19 -1.99
CA THR A 37 -6.56 -8.17 -1.92
C THR A 37 -5.98 -7.24 -2.99
N LYS A 38 -4.77 -6.75 -2.75
CA LYS A 38 -4.09 -5.84 -3.68
C LYS A 38 -3.91 -6.43 -5.08
N THR A 39 -4.09 -5.58 -6.09
CA THR A 39 -3.85 -5.91 -7.49
C THR A 39 -2.35 -6.03 -7.80
N LYS A 40 -2.00 -6.60 -8.98
CA LYS A 40 -0.60 -6.70 -9.43
C LYS A 40 0.10 -5.34 -9.42
N LYS A 41 -0.57 -4.30 -9.92
CA LYS A 41 -0.05 -2.92 -9.97
C LYS A 41 0.27 -2.39 -8.58
N GLU A 42 -0.68 -2.53 -7.66
CA GLU A 42 -0.52 -2.07 -6.27
C GLU A 42 0.60 -2.81 -5.52
N LYS A 43 0.79 -4.10 -5.82
CA LYS A 43 1.90 -4.88 -5.25
C LYS A 43 3.26 -4.41 -5.78
N LEU A 44 3.38 -4.12 -7.08
CA LEU A 44 4.61 -3.57 -7.65
C LEU A 44 4.92 -2.20 -7.03
N ASP A 45 3.95 -1.29 -7.01
CA ASP A 45 4.12 0.03 -6.39
C ASP A 45 4.52 -0.09 -4.91
N GLN A 46 3.93 -1.05 -4.18
CA GLN A 46 4.33 -1.33 -2.81
C GLN A 46 5.77 -1.84 -2.70
N GLN A 47 6.24 -2.72 -3.59
CA GLN A 47 7.63 -3.19 -3.56
C GLN A 47 8.64 -2.05 -3.74
N HIS A 48 8.32 -1.05 -4.56
CA HIS A 48 9.19 0.10 -4.77
C HIS A 48 9.15 1.11 -3.61
N ARG A 49 8.00 1.25 -2.94
CA ARG A 49 7.76 2.35 -1.98
C ARG A 49 7.73 1.94 -0.51
N LYS A 50 7.51 0.66 -0.19
CA LYS A 50 7.28 0.22 1.21
C LYS A 50 8.51 0.40 2.10
N TYR A 51 9.70 0.17 1.56
CA TYR A 51 10.95 0.27 2.32
C TYR A 51 11.95 1.17 1.59
N LYS A 52 12.68 1.98 2.36
CA LYS A 52 13.80 2.76 1.84
C LYS A 52 14.90 1.79 1.41
N LYS A 53 15.21 1.77 0.11
CA LYS A 53 16.31 0.96 -0.40
C LYS A 53 17.64 1.63 -0.05
N HIS A 54 18.51 0.90 0.63
CA HIS A 54 19.91 1.31 0.80
C HIS A 54 20.67 0.86 -0.44
N PHE A 55 20.79 1.75 -1.42
CA PHE A 55 21.77 1.57 -2.49
C PHE A 55 23.13 2.00 -1.95
N ALA A 56 24.13 1.12 -2.00
CA ALA A 56 25.51 1.51 -1.74
C ALA A 56 25.87 2.63 -2.74
N LYS A 57 26.30 3.80 -2.25
CA LYS A 57 26.73 4.91 -3.10
C LYS A 57 27.80 4.39 -4.07
N GLY A 58 27.53 4.43 -5.37
CA GLY A 58 28.48 4.09 -6.43
C GLY A 58 28.15 2.84 -7.25
N ILE A 59 27.16 2.03 -6.87
CA ILE A 59 26.71 0.89 -7.68
C ILE A 59 25.30 1.18 -8.17
N VAL A 60 25.18 1.59 -9.42
CA VAL A 60 23.90 1.56 -10.14
C VAL A 60 23.68 0.10 -10.55
N PRO A 61 22.66 -0.60 -10.02
CA PRO A 61 22.42 -1.98 -10.40
C PRO A 61 21.67 -2.01 -11.75
N ASP A 62 22.37 -1.66 -12.83
CA ASP A 62 21.83 -1.72 -14.20
C ASP A 62 21.76 -3.16 -14.75
N GLY A 63 21.91 -4.18 -13.89
CA GLY A 63 22.07 -5.57 -14.30
C GLY A 63 23.38 -5.88 -15.04
N ASN A 64 24.15 -4.86 -15.41
CA ASN A 64 25.39 -4.97 -16.19
C ASN A 64 26.66 -5.15 -15.35
N ALA A 65 26.56 -5.28 -14.03
CA ALA A 65 27.71 -5.40 -13.13
C ALA A 65 28.64 -6.58 -13.48
N PHE A 66 28.07 -7.69 -13.96
CA PHE A 66 28.83 -8.86 -14.42
C PHE A 66 29.70 -8.53 -15.65
N TYR A 67 29.15 -7.82 -16.64
CA TYR A 67 29.87 -7.45 -17.86
C TYR A 67 31.00 -6.45 -17.60
N LEU A 68 30.78 -5.48 -16.71
CA LEU A 68 31.79 -4.50 -16.32
C LEU A 68 32.96 -5.16 -15.56
N TYR A 69 32.66 -6.10 -14.66
CA TYR A 69 33.68 -6.87 -13.95
C TYR A 69 34.51 -7.74 -14.90
N PHE A 70 33.85 -8.46 -15.82
CA PHE A 70 34.54 -9.31 -16.79
C PHE A 70 35.43 -8.50 -17.75
N PHE A 71 34.96 -7.33 -18.19
CA PHE A 71 35.73 -6.42 -19.05
C PHE A 71 36.96 -5.86 -18.32
N TRP A 72 36.81 -5.44 -17.06
CA TRP A 72 37.91 -4.93 -16.25
C TRP A 72 38.98 -6.00 -15.97
N LEU A 73 38.56 -7.24 -15.66
CA LEU A 73 39.47 -8.37 -15.48
C LEU A 73 40.26 -8.67 -16.76
N LYS A 74 39.61 -8.61 -17.92
CA LYS A 74 40.23 -8.90 -19.22
C LYS A 74 41.25 -7.83 -19.64
N LEU A 75 41.02 -6.57 -19.28
CA LEU A 75 41.99 -5.49 -19.48
C LEU A 75 43.22 -5.65 -18.58
N ASN A 76 43.02 -6.07 -17.33
CA ASN A 76 44.10 -6.23 -16.35
C ASN A 76 45.04 -7.41 -16.68
N ILE A 77 44.52 -8.49 -17.27
CA ILE A 77 45.32 -9.63 -17.73
C ILE A 77 46.24 -9.25 -18.91
N ASN A 78 45.77 -8.40 -19.83
CA ASN A 78 46.57 -7.99 -20.99
C ASN A 78 47.66 -6.97 -20.66
N SER A 79 47.58 -6.25 -19.53
CA SER A 79 48.61 -5.32 -19.08
C SER A 79 49.81 -5.98 -18.39
N VAL A 80 49.72 -7.25 -17.98
CA VAL A 80 50.83 -7.99 -17.34
C VAL A 80 51.73 -8.68 -18.37
N SER A 81 51.29 -8.79 -19.62
CA SER A 81 52.03 -9.48 -20.70
C SER A 81 53.03 -8.61 -21.46
N PHE A 82 53.23 -7.35 -21.03
CA PHE A 82 54.10 -6.38 -21.70
C PHE A 82 55.08 -5.74 -20.70
N GLN A 83 55.86 -6.59 -20.03
CA GLN A 83 57.09 -6.24 -19.31
C GLN A 83 58.01 -7.45 -19.29
#